data_AF-A0A508YUP7-F1
#
_entry.id   AF-A0A508YUP7-F1
#
_cell.length_a   1.000
_cell.length_b   1.000
_cell.length_c   1.000
_cell.angle_alpha   90.00
_cell.angle_beta   90.00
_cell.angle_gamma   90.00
#
_symmetry.space_group_name_H-M   'P 1'
#
loop_
_entity.id
_entity.type
_entity.pdbx_description
1 polymer ?
#
loop_
_entity_poly.entity_id
_entity_poly.type
_entity_poly.pdbx_seq_one_letter_code
_entity_poly.pdbx_strand_id
1 'polypeptide(L)'
;MYDRILIPVTTRSFNREIDPSFANQLKRLIQAHPNASFMLLYIFEPRDCRWLAAGLPNLDPDLMISLAAHQLTQIERLLQGVGAHQIEHQLAVGDQYLVISQLIQENGFELVVAPWQPKWWQRGWRHLSRPAHSITNDLLLLNVQ
;
A
#
# COMPACT_ATOMS: atom_id res chain seq x y z
N MET A 1 -3.77 19.89 -1.95
CA MET A 1 -3.83 19.02 -3.14
C MET A 1 -2.62 18.12 -3.00
N TYR A 2 -2.79 16.80 -3.11
CA TYR A 2 -1.68 15.88 -2.89
C TYR A 2 -1.04 15.51 -4.23
N ASP A 3 0.28 15.66 -4.33
CA ASP A 3 1.05 15.44 -5.57
C ASP A 3 1.80 14.09 -5.55
N ARG A 4 2.11 13.56 -4.35
CA ARG A 4 2.75 12.25 -4.18
C ARG A 4 2.00 11.38 -3.17
N ILE A 5 1.45 10.27 -3.66
CA ILE A 5 0.57 9.40 -2.89
C ILE A 5 1.17 7.99 -2.83
N LEU A 6 1.34 7.46 -1.62
CA LEU A 6 1.86 6.12 -1.37
C LEU A 6 0.72 5.13 -1.09
N ILE A 7 0.71 3.99 -1.77
CA ILE A 7 -0.22 2.88 -1.55
C ILE A 7 0.59 1.65 -1.16
N PRO A 8 0.69 1.33 0.14
CA PRO A 8 1.33 0.11 0.58
C PRO A 8 0.43 -1.11 0.34
N VAL A 9 1.05 -2.14 -0.22
CA VAL A 9 0.47 -3.42 -0.61
C VAL A 9 1.15 -4.50 0.22
N THR A 10 0.35 -5.30 0.91
CA THR A 10 0.85 -6.38 1.75
C THR A 10 0.29 -7.71 1.29
N THR A 11 1.01 -8.80 1.58
CA THR A 11 0.57 -10.19 1.36
C THR A 11 -0.83 -10.45 1.92
N ARG A 12 -1.20 -9.79 3.02
CA ARG A 12 -2.51 -9.94 3.69
C ARG A 12 -3.60 -9.02 3.14
N SER A 13 -3.22 -7.91 2.50
CA SER A 13 -4.16 -6.88 2.06
C SER A 13 -5.03 -7.30 0.89
N PHE A 14 -4.58 -8.28 0.09
CA PHE A 14 -5.23 -8.63 -1.18
C PHE A 14 -5.37 -10.16 -1.40
N ASN A 15 -5.40 -10.94 -0.31
CA ASN A 15 -5.80 -12.36 -0.39
C ASN A 15 -7.31 -12.54 -0.67
N ARG A 16 -8.05 -11.44 -0.83
CA ARG A 16 -9.45 -11.36 -1.26
C ARG A 16 -9.52 -10.35 -2.41
N GLU A 17 -10.52 -10.48 -3.28
CA GLU A 17 -10.83 -9.49 -4.32
C GLU A 17 -10.71 -8.06 -3.76
N ILE A 18 -10.22 -7.12 -4.58
CA ILE A 18 -10.10 -5.71 -4.18
C ILE A 18 -11.44 -5.27 -3.59
N ASP A 19 -11.42 -4.89 -2.31
CA ASP A 19 -12.64 -4.50 -1.61
C ASP A 19 -13.33 -3.35 -2.38
N PRO A 20 -14.63 -3.48 -2.72
CA PRO A 20 -15.34 -2.46 -3.48
C PRO A 20 -15.35 -1.08 -2.80
N SER A 21 -15.29 -1.01 -1.47
CA SER A 21 -15.19 0.26 -0.73
C SER A 21 -13.84 0.92 -0.98
N PHE A 22 -12.75 0.15 -0.90
CA PHE A 22 -11.40 0.62 -1.23
C PHE A 22 -11.31 1.10 -2.68
N ALA A 23 -11.84 0.33 -3.63
CA ALA A 23 -11.90 0.71 -5.04
C ALA A 23 -12.63 2.04 -5.28
N ASN A 24 -13.81 2.21 -4.64
CA ASN A 24 -14.59 3.44 -4.75
C ASN A 24 -13.89 4.65 -4.14
N GLN A 25 -13.18 4.47 -3.03
CA GLN A 25 -12.42 5.54 -2.38
C GLN A 25 -11.19 5.94 -3.20
N LEU A 26 -10.43 4.96 -3.72
CA LEU A 26 -9.35 5.23 -4.68
C LEU A 26 -9.86 6.04 -5.87
N LYS A 27 -11.04 5.70 -6.40
CA LYS A 27 -11.64 6.46 -7.49
C LYS A 27 -11.92 7.91 -7.15
N ARG A 28 -12.50 8.17 -5.98
CA ARG A 28 -12.75 9.55 -5.50
C ARG A 28 -11.44 10.32 -5.30
N LEU A 29 -10.41 9.65 -4.82
CA LEU A 29 -9.10 10.23 -4.57
C LEU A 29 -8.39 10.64 -5.87
N ILE A 30 -8.40 9.78 -6.90
CA ILE A 30 -7.84 10.12 -8.23
C ILE A 30 -8.61 11.29 -8.85
N GLN A 31 -9.94 11.29 -8.75
CA GLN A 31 -10.76 12.39 -9.25
C GLN A 31 -10.45 13.73 -8.56
N ALA A 32 -10.11 13.69 -7.27
CA ALA A 32 -9.69 14.87 -6.51
C ALA A 32 -8.24 15.30 -6.80
N HIS A 33 -7.40 14.38 -7.30
CA HIS A 33 -5.97 14.58 -7.54
C HIS A 33 -5.54 13.99 -8.90
N PRO A 34 -6.01 14.57 -10.02
CA PRO A 34 -5.78 14.00 -11.37
C PRO A 34 -4.32 14.01 -11.80
N ASN A 35 -3.49 14.87 -11.19
CA ASN A 35 -2.07 14.99 -11.47
C ASN A 35 -1.18 14.31 -10.42
N ALA A 36 -1.76 13.57 -9.47
CA ALA A 36 -0.98 12.90 -8.46
C ALA A 36 -0.13 11.78 -9.06
N SER A 37 1.10 11.69 -8.57
CA SER A 37 1.95 10.51 -8.74
C SER A 37 1.63 9.48 -7.66
N PHE A 38 1.50 8.22 -8.07
CA PHE A 38 1.17 7.10 -7.20
C PHE A 38 2.37 6.17 -7.09
N MET A 39 2.74 5.83 -5.86
CA MET A 39 3.73 4.80 -5.56
C MET A 39 3.02 3.57 -5.02
N LEU A 40 3.07 2.45 -5.75
CA LEU A 40 2.63 1.15 -5.27
C LEU A 40 3.82 0.42 -4.63
N LEU A 41 3.75 0.20 -3.33
CA LEU A 41 4.83 -0.41 -2.57
C LEU A 41 4.42 -1.79 -2.07
N TYR A 42 5.05 -2.85 -2.57
CA TYR A 42 4.92 -4.18 -1.97
C TYR A 42 5.95 -4.40 -0.87
N ILE A 43 5.52 -4.90 0.29
CA ILE A 43 6.43 -5.19 1.40
C ILE A 43 6.41 -6.67 1.74
N PHE A 44 7.56 -7.31 1.60
CA PHE A 44 7.80 -8.65 2.12
C PHE A 44 8.18 -8.55 3.60
N GLU A 45 7.32 -9.07 4.49
CA GLU A 45 7.63 -9.07 5.91
C GLU A 45 8.73 -10.10 6.22
N PRO A 46 9.56 -9.89 7.25
CA PRO A 46 10.61 -10.84 7.63
C PRO A 46 10.08 -12.26 7.91
N ARG A 47 8.80 -12.41 8.28
CA ARG A 47 8.16 -13.72 8.42
C ARG A 47 7.98 -14.42 7.08
N ASP A 48 7.53 -13.68 6.06
CA ASP A 48 7.41 -14.16 4.68
C ASP A 48 8.80 -14.54 4.16
N CYS A 49 9.82 -13.71 4.41
CA CYS A 49 11.20 -14.00 4.02
C CYS A 49 11.84 -15.16 4.78
N ARG A 50 11.51 -15.37 6.07
CA ARG A 50 11.99 -16.53 6.84
C ARG A 50 11.41 -17.83 6.31
N TRP A 51 10.15 -17.83 5.86
CA TRP A 51 9.56 -19.00 5.23
C TRP A 51 10.24 -19.34 3.91
N LEU A 52 10.60 -18.32 3.11
CA LEU A 52 11.40 -18.47 1.89
C LEU A 52 12.80 -19.02 2.18
N ALA A 53 13.51 -18.44 3.15
CA ALA A 53 14.86 -18.85 3.51
C ALA A 53 14.93 -20.25 4.17
N ALA A 54 13.84 -20.70 4.79
CA ALA A 54 13.75 -22.01 5.44
C ALA A 54 13.49 -23.17 4.46
N GLY A 55 13.30 -22.92 3.17
CA GLY A 55 13.06 -23.97 2.16
C GLY A 55 11.81 -24.82 2.45
N LEU A 56 10.82 -24.25 3.16
CA LEU A 56 9.58 -24.94 3.45
C LEU A 56 8.86 -25.28 2.14
N PRO A 57 8.35 -26.52 1.97
CA PRO A 57 7.95 -27.07 0.67
C PRO A 57 6.76 -26.38 -0.03
N ASN A 58 6.17 -25.33 0.56
CA ASN A 58 4.94 -24.69 0.08
C ASN A 58 5.10 -23.20 -0.30
N LEU A 59 6.31 -22.62 -0.23
CA LEU A 59 6.53 -21.19 -0.53
C LEU A 59 7.75 -21.02 -1.44
N ASP A 60 7.52 -21.17 -2.74
CA ASP A 60 8.48 -20.87 -3.79
C ASP A 60 8.74 -19.35 -3.88
N PRO A 61 10.00 -18.87 -3.79
CA PRO A 61 10.33 -17.46 -3.96
C PRO A 61 9.80 -16.84 -5.25
N ASP A 62 9.82 -17.59 -6.36
CA ASP A 62 9.35 -17.10 -7.66
C ASP A 62 7.82 -16.94 -7.65
N LEU A 63 7.12 -17.82 -6.93
CA LEU A 63 5.68 -17.72 -6.71
C LEU A 63 5.32 -16.50 -5.86
N MET A 64 6.11 -16.19 -4.82
CA MET A 64 5.88 -15.01 -3.97
C MET A 64 6.12 -13.70 -4.71
N ILE A 65 7.17 -13.63 -5.53
CA ILE A 65 7.41 -12.48 -6.42
C ILE A 65 6.28 -12.36 -7.45
N SER A 66 5.85 -13.48 -8.04
CA SER A 66 4.73 -13.50 -8.98
C SER A 66 3.43 -13.05 -8.34
N LEU A 67 3.17 -13.43 -7.09
CA LEU A 67 2.00 -12.98 -6.33
C LEU A 67 2.07 -11.48 -6.03
N ALA A 68 3.23 -10.98 -5.62
CA ALA A 68 3.45 -9.55 -5.40
C ALA A 68 3.21 -8.75 -6.68
N ALA A 69 3.80 -9.18 -7.80
CA ALA A 69 3.60 -8.58 -9.11
C ALA A 69 2.13 -8.61 -9.55
N HIS A 70 1.44 -9.73 -9.31
CA HIS A 70 0.01 -9.86 -9.60
C HIS A 70 -0.83 -8.87 -8.80
N GLN A 71 -0.57 -8.76 -7.49
CA GLN A 71 -1.29 -7.84 -6.61
C GLN A 71 -1.04 -6.37 -7.00
N LEU A 72 0.22 -6.00 -7.30
CA LEU A 72 0.55 -4.68 -7.81
C LEU A 72 -0.18 -4.39 -9.13
N THR A 73 -0.16 -5.33 -10.07
CA THR A 73 -0.83 -5.18 -11.39
C THR A 73 -2.35 -5.00 -11.25
N GLN A 74 -3.00 -5.69 -10.30
CA GLN A 74 -4.43 -5.53 -10.08
C GLN A 74 -4.78 -4.12 -9.59
N ILE A 75 -3.99 -3.56 -8.68
CA ILE A 75 -4.18 -2.19 -8.18
C ILE A 75 -3.83 -1.17 -9.27
N GLU A 76 -2.74 -1.38 -9.99
CA GLU A 76 -2.36 -0.53 -11.12
C GLU A 76 -3.49 -0.43 -12.14
N ARG A 77 -4.08 -1.55 -12.55
CA ARG A 77 -5.23 -1.57 -13.47
C ARG A 77 -6.42 -0.79 -12.93
N LEU A 78 -6.66 -0.86 -11.62
CA LEU A 78 -7.71 -0.10 -10.97
C LEU A 78 -7.40 1.41 -11.02
N LEU A 79 -6.17 1.81 -10.71
CA LEU A 79 -5.72 3.20 -10.80
C LEU A 79 -5.83 3.74 -12.23
N GLN A 80 -5.32 3.00 -13.21
CA GLN A 80 -5.37 3.35 -14.63
C GLN A 80 -6.82 3.43 -15.16
N GLY A 81 -7.67 2.49 -14.77
CA GLY A 81 -9.09 2.47 -15.15
C GLY A 81 -9.88 3.68 -14.65
N VAL A 82 -9.30 4.44 -13.72
CA VAL A 82 -9.90 5.66 -13.15
C VAL A 82 -9.13 6.94 -13.55
N GLY A 83 -8.10 6.81 -14.40
CA GLY A 83 -7.39 7.94 -14.98
C GLY A 83 -6.10 8.34 -14.28
N ALA A 84 -5.53 7.50 -13.42
CA ALA A 84 -4.17 7.71 -12.92
C ALA A 84 -3.15 7.39 -14.04
N HIS A 85 -2.20 8.29 -14.25
CA HIS A 85 -1.22 8.19 -15.34
C HIS A 85 0.22 8.01 -14.87
N GLN A 86 0.55 8.48 -13.66
CA GLN A 86 1.89 8.38 -13.08
C GLN A 86 1.86 7.35 -11.95
N ILE A 87 2.24 6.11 -12.26
CA ILE A 87 2.24 5.00 -11.31
C ILE A 87 3.64 4.37 -11.31
N GLU A 88 4.25 4.33 -10.14
CA GLU A 88 5.55 3.72 -9.88
C GLU A 88 5.37 2.48 -9.00
N HIS A 89 6.24 1.49 -9.17
CA HIS A 89 6.23 0.25 -8.39
C HIS A 89 7.54 0.10 -7.62
N GLN A 90 7.45 -0.28 -6.35
CA GLN A 90 8.60 -0.59 -5.54
C GLN A 90 8.36 -1.86 -4.71
N LEU A 91 9.42 -2.66 -4.56
CA LEU A 91 9.45 -3.79 -3.65
C LEU A 91 10.36 -3.42 -2.48
N ALA A 92 9.95 -3.78 -1.26
CA ALA A 92 10.75 -3.62 -0.07
C ALA A 92 10.69 -4.88 0.80
N VAL A 93 11.73 -5.08 1.60
CA VAL A 93 11.80 -6.15 2.58
C VAL A 93 11.98 -5.50 3.95
N GLY A 94 11.13 -5.87 4.90
CA GLY A 94 11.24 -5.35 6.26
C GLY A 94 9.92 -5.26 7.00
N ASP A 95 10.00 -4.74 8.23
CA ASP A 95 8.81 -4.39 8.98
C ASP A 95 8.05 -3.27 8.25
N GLN A 96 6.77 -3.49 7.98
CA GLN A 96 5.95 -2.58 7.17
C GLN A 96 5.95 -1.16 7.73
N TYR A 97 5.86 -1.02 9.06
CA TYR A 97 5.83 0.28 9.69
C TYR A 97 7.18 1.01 9.52
N LEU A 98 8.30 0.31 9.71
CA LEU A 98 9.62 0.92 9.53
C LEU A 98 9.87 1.34 8.07
N VAL A 99 9.60 0.44 7.12
CA VAL A 99 9.81 0.70 5.69
C VAL A 99 9.01 1.91 5.24
N ILE A 100 7.73 1.98 5.61
CA ILE A 100 6.87 3.07 5.14
C ILE A 100 7.20 4.37 5.88
N SER A 101 7.51 4.33 7.18
CA SER A 101 7.97 5.51 7.91
C SER A 101 9.21 6.13 7.27
N GLN A 102 10.16 5.29 6.88
CA GLN A 102 11.38 5.73 6.21
C GLN A 102 11.07 6.32 4.83
N LEU A 103 10.24 5.65 4.03
CA LEU A 103 9.85 6.15 2.70
C LEU A 103 9.12 7.49 2.76
N ILE A 104 8.22 7.68 3.73
CA ILE A 104 7.55 8.97 3.98
C ILE A 104 8.60 10.06 4.24
N GLN A 105 9.56 9.79 5.12
CA GLN A 105 10.61 10.75 5.50
C GLN A 105 11.56 11.09 4.34
N GLU A 106 11.87 10.13 3.48
CA GLU A 106 12.90 10.27 2.44
C GLU A 106 12.35 10.79 1.09
N ASN A 107 11.09 10.50 0.77
CA ASN A 107 10.56 10.73 -0.59
C ASN A 107 9.48 11.81 -0.70
N GLY A 108 9.16 12.49 0.42
CA GLY A 108 8.20 13.60 0.43
C GLY A 108 6.79 13.19 0.01
N PHE A 109 6.37 11.98 0.39
CA PHE A 109 4.97 11.59 0.24
C PHE A 109 4.09 12.48 1.11
N GLU A 110 2.92 12.84 0.59
CA GLU A 110 1.99 13.75 1.27
C GLU A 110 0.77 13.00 1.79
N LEU A 111 0.46 11.86 1.16
CA LEU A 111 -0.65 11.00 1.55
C LEU A 111 -0.26 9.54 1.46
N VAL A 112 -0.67 8.76 2.46
CA VAL A 112 -0.64 7.28 2.42
C VAL A 112 -2.06 6.75 2.40
N VAL A 113 -2.35 5.84 1.46
CA VAL A 113 -3.65 5.21 1.26
C VAL A 113 -3.49 3.71 1.39
N ALA A 114 -3.93 3.13 2.51
CA ALA A 114 -3.83 1.69 2.72
C ALA A 114 -5.23 1.02 2.77
N PRO A 115 -5.39 -0.18 2.18
CA PRO A 115 -6.60 -1.00 2.34
C PRO A 115 -6.80 -1.42 3.80
N TRP A 116 -7.95 -2.02 4.12
CA TRP A 116 -8.30 -2.43 5.49
C TRP A 116 -7.13 -3.16 6.17
N GLN A 117 -6.75 -2.65 7.34
CA GLN A 117 -5.73 -3.24 8.21
C GLN A 117 -6.29 -3.33 9.63
N PRO A 118 -5.83 -4.29 10.45
CA PRO A 118 -6.30 -4.44 11.83
C PRO A 118 -6.20 -3.14 12.63
N LYS A 119 -7.14 -2.88 13.56
CA LYS A 119 -7.16 -1.65 14.38
C LYS A 119 -5.86 -1.38 15.15
N TRP A 120 -5.14 -2.42 15.57
CA TRP A 120 -3.84 -2.27 16.24
C TRP A 120 -2.76 -1.74 15.28
N TRP A 121 -2.82 -2.13 14.01
CA TRP A 121 -1.96 -1.62 12.94
C TRP A 121 -2.26 -0.14 12.70
N GLN A 122 -3.54 0.23 12.50
CA GLN A 122 -3.93 1.65 12.33
C GLN A 122 -3.50 2.54 13.51
N ARG A 123 -3.56 2.03 14.75
CA ARG A 123 -3.11 2.76 15.96
C ARG A 123 -1.62 3.05 15.96
N GLY A 124 -0.81 2.09 15.50
CA GLY A 124 0.65 2.21 15.43
C GLY A 124 1.14 3.26 14.43
N TRP A 125 0.24 3.91 13.69
CA TRP A 125 0.57 4.85 12.61
C TRP A 125 0.01 6.25 12.84
N ARG A 126 -0.80 6.43 13.88
CA ARG A 126 -1.46 7.73 14.16
C ARG A 126 -0.46 8.86 14.37
N HIS A 127 0.72 8.56 14.90
CA HIS A 127 1.76 9.56 15.13
C HIS A 127 2.49 9.99 13.86
N LEU A 128 2.33 9.27 12.75
CA LEU A 128 2.88 9.65 11.44
C LEU A 128 1.99 10.66 10.71
N SER A 129 0.80 10.99 11.23
CA SER A 129 -0.15 11.86 10.55
C SER A 129 -0.60 13.04 11.39
N ARG A 130 -0.67 14.24 10.79
CA ARG A 130 -1.18 15.47 11.42
C ARG A 130 -2.24 16.14 10.52
N PRO A 131 -3.54 16.16 10.88
CA PRO A 131 -4.25 15.33 11.85
C PRO A 131 -4.69 14.00 11.21
N ALA A 132 -4.43 12.89 11.90
CA ALA A 132 -4.85 11.54 11.52
C ALA A 132 -6.38 11.42 11.36
N HIS A 133 -6.89 11.42 10.13
CA HIS A 133 -8.31 11.16 9.88
C HIS A 133 -8.49 9.67 9.53
N SER A 134 -9.02 8.91 10.48
CA SER A 134 -9.60 7.59 10.19
C SER A 134 -10.83 7.83 9.33
N ILE A 135 -10.73 7.65 8.01
CA ILE A 135 -11.82 7.99 7.09
C ILE A 135 -12.92 6.92 7.11
N THR A 136 -12.61 5.64 7.34
CA THR A 136 -13.60 4.55 7.56
C THR A 136 -12.97 3.39 8.36
N ASN A 137 -13.76 2.37 8.74
CA ASN A 137 -13.24 1.12 9.32
C ASN A 137 -12.37 0.32 8.33
N ASP A 138 -12.43 0.64 7.04
CA ASP A 138 -11.92 -0.18 5.93
C ASP A 138 -10.80 0.44 5.12
N LEU A 139 -10.40 1.67 5.46
CA LEU A 139 -9.36 2.37 4.73
C LEU A 139 -8.62 3.33 5.66
N LEU A 140 -7.29 3.27 5.59
CA LEU A 140 -6.42 4.18 6.32
C LEU A 140 -5.92 5.26 5.36
N LEU A 141 -6.22 6.51 5.68
CA LEU A 141 -5.67 7.70 5.02
C LEU A 141 -4.80 8.44 6.02
N LEU A 142 -3.51 8.52 5.74
CA LEU A 142 -2.55 9.24 6.55
C LEU A 142 -2.09 10.45 5.77
N ASN A 143 -2.53 11.63 6.21
CA ASN A 143 -1.90 12.88 5.79
C ASN A 143 -0.57 13.00 6.53
N VAL A 144 0.54 12.93 5.80
CA VAL A 144 1.90 12.82 6.33
C VAL A 144 2.74 14.09 6.11
N GLN A 145 2.11 15.17 5.64
CA GLN A 145 2.67 16.53 5.58
C GLN A 145 2.58 17.27 6.93
#